data_AF-A0A9P4GBM2-F1
#
_entry.id   AF-A0A9P4GBM2-F1
#
_cell.length_a   1.000
_cell.length_b   1.000
_cell.length_c   1.000
_cell.angle_alpha   90.00
_cell.angle_beta   90.00
_cell.angle_gamma   90.00
#
_symmetry.space_group_name_H-M   'P 1'
#
loop_
_entity.id
_entity.type
_entity.pdbx_description
1 polymer ?
#
loop_
_entity_poly.entity_id
_entity_poly.type
_entity_poly.pdbx_seq_one_letter_code
_entity_poly.pdbx_strand_id
1 'polypeptide(L)'
;MSPPSIASAFISLQPLEPVLVFFNEGDASLFQSRCKQGRILPSSRQNWVYLPMPEGLLRVRTARKGDVAFDFDSDKNANEFNKGIKSLGTIYASPRGDHGWERVVYLGKEK
;
A
#
# COMPACT_ATOMS: atom_id res chain seq x y z
N MET A 1 -3.88 17.93 -7.40
CA MET A 1 -2.62 17.53 -6.73
C MET A 1 -2.30 16.12 -7.19
N SER A 2 -1.10 15.89 -7.72
CA SER A 2 -0.66 14.56 -8.14
C SER A 2 -0.71 13.58 -6.97
N PRO A 3 -1.00 12.29 -7.21
CA PRO A 3 -0.89 11.27 -6.17
C PRO A 3 0.56 11.20 -5.65
N PRO A 4 0.77 10.94 -4.35
CA PRO A 4 2.11 10.80 -3.80
C PRO A 4 2.84 9.63 -4.46
N SER A 5 4.09 9.87 -4.86
CA SER A 5 4.89 8.90 -5.62
C SER A 5 5.61 7.93 -4.69
N ILE A 6 5.34 6.64 -4.84
CA ILE A 6 5.94 5.59 -4.02
C ILE A 6 7.17 5.05 -4.76
N ALA A 7 8.32 4.99 -4.08
CA ALA A 7 9.56 4.47 -4.64
C ALA A 7 9.64 2.94 -4.52
N SER A 8 9.25 2.39 -3.37
CA SER A 8 9.24 0.96 -3.11
C SER A 8 8.40 0.62 -1.88
N ALA A 9 8.26 -0.68 -1.59
CA ALA A 9 7.68 -1.14 -0.34
C ALA A 9 8.31 -2.47 0.10
N PHE A 10 8.34 -2.70 1.41
CA PHE A 10 8.89 -3.90 2.03
C PHE A 10 8.21 -4.21 3.37
N ILE A 11 8.54 -5.34 3.99
CA ILE A 11 8.08 -5.69 5.35
C ILE A 11 9.24 -5.41 6.31
N SER A 12 9.06 -4.48 7.25
CA SER A 12 9.97 -4.33 8.39
C SER A 12 9.77 -5.50 9.36
N LEU A 13 10.83 -5.89 10.06
CA LEU A 13 10.76 -6.92 11.12
C LEU A 13 10.59 -6.29 12.52
N GLN A 14 10.88 -4.99 12.66
CA GLN A 14 10.79 -4.26 13.93
C GLN A 14 10.34 -2.81 13.67
N PRO A 15 9.04 -2.48 13.85
CA PRO A 15 7.92 -3.42 14.08
C PRO A 15 7.66 -4.31 12.86
N LEU A 16 7.01 -5.46 13.07
CA LEU A 16 6.61 -6.36 11.98
C LEU A 16 5.44 -5.77 11.19
N GLU A 17 5.76 -4.94 10.19
CA GLU A 17 4.79 -4.10 9.50
C GLU A 17 5.20 -3.81 8.05
N PRO A 18 4.24 -3.67 7.13
CA PRO A 18 4.52 -3.12 5.81
C PRO A 18 4.98 -1.67 5.88
N VAL A 19 5.98 -1.35 5.07
CA VAL A 19 6.56 -0.01 4.96
C VAL A 19 6.48 0.43 3.51
N LEU A 20 5.88 1.60 3.29
CA LEU A 20 5.93 2.34 2.04
C LEU A 20 7.10 3.32 2.09
N VAL A 21 7.94 3.31 1.06
CA VAL A 21 9.06 4.23 0.90
C VAL A 21 8.72 5.25 -0.17
N PHE A 22 8.76 6.52 0.19
CA PHE A 22 8.52 7.65 -0.73
C PHE A 22 9.83 8.30 -1.16
N PHE A 23 9.83 9.02 -2.28
CA PHE A 23 11.02 9.74 -2.74
C PHE A 23 11.40 10.92 -1.84
N ASN A 24 10.42 11.53 -1.19
CA ASN A 24 10.59 12.68 -0.31
C ASN A 24 9.60 12.63 0.86
N GLU A 25 9.90 13.41 1.91
CA GLU A 25 9.10 13.49 3.14
C GLU A 25 7.72 14.13 2.92
N GLY A 26 7.62 15.02 1.93
CA GLY A 26 6.37 15.68 1.56
C GLY A 26 5.32 14.69 1.06
N ASP A 27 5.71 13.76 0.19
CA ASP A 27 4.84 12.69 -0.33
C ASP A 27 4.42 11.71 0.78
N ALA A 28 5.35 11.35 1.66
CA ALA A 28 5.05 10.52 2.83
C ALA A 28 4.03 11.20 3.76
N SER A 29 4.23 12.48 4.06
CA SER A 29 3.32 13.27 4.89
C SER A 29 1.95 13.45 4.22
N LEU A 30 1.93 13.70 2.91
CA LEU A 30 0.71 13.79 2.14
C LEU A 30 -0.05 12.45 2.16
N PHE A 31 0.63 11.33 1.97
CA PHE A 31 0.04 10.00 2.09
C PHE A 31 -0.51 9.77 3.50
N GLN A 32 0.25 10.08 4.55
CA GLN A 32 -0.17 9.95 5.95
C GLN A 32 -1.44 10.76 6.25
N SER A 33 -1.53 12.01 5.75
CA SER A 33 -2.72 12.85 5.92
C SER A 33 -3.98 12.22 5.33
N ARG A 34 -3.83 11.43 4.26
CA ARG A 34 -4.93 10.75 3.58
C ARG A 34 -5.22 9.38 4.22
N CYS A 35 -4.17 8.66 4.63
CA CYS A 35 -4.23 7.33 5.23
C CYS A 35 -4.02 7.42 6.76
N LYS A 36 -5.11 7.51 7.54
CA LYS A 36 -5.05 7.72 9.00
C LYS A 36 -4.34 6.59 9.77
N GLN A 37 -4.31 5.38 9.22
CA GLN A 37 -3.60 4.25 9.83
C GLN A 37 -2.10 4.23 9.50
N GLY A 38 -1.68 4.97 8.46
CA GLY A 38 -0.27 5.15 8.14
C GLY A 38 0.42 6.03 9.18
N ARG A 39 1.62 5.64 9.60
CA ARG A 39 2.42 6.42 10.54
C ARG A 39 3.86 6.54 10.11
N ILE A 40 4.42 7.74 10.29
CA ILE A 40 5.85 7.99 10.19
C ILE A 40 6.41 7.87 11.60
N LEU A 41 7.38 6.98 11.81
CA LEU A 41 7.98 6.80 13.14
C LEU A 41 9.03 7.89 13.40
N PRO A 42 9.05 8.53 14.59
CA PRO A 42 9.99 9.62 14.90
C PRO A 42 11.46 9.22 14.80
N SER A 43 11.78 7.95 15.11
CA SER A 43 13.14 7.39 15.07
C SER A 43 13.52 6.76 13.73
N SER A 44 12.63 6.77 12.74
CA SER A 44 12.87 6.23 11.40
C SER A 44 13.10 7.34 10.37
N ARG A 45 13.39 6.93 9.13
CA ARG A 45 13.42 7.87 7.99
C ARG A 45 12.04 8.48 7.78
N GLN A 46 11.98 9.81 7.63
CA GLN A 46 10.72 10.55 7.54
C GLN A 46 9.99 10.35 6.20
N ASN A 47 10.66 9.77 5.20
CA ASN A 47 10.05 9.34 3.95
C ASN A 47 9.47 7.91 4.01
N TRP A 48 9.41 7.28 5.19
CA TRP A 48 8.86 5.94 5.38
C TRP A 48 7.53 6.00 6.11
N VAL A 49 6.49 5.41 5.53
CA VAL A 49 5.19 5.25 6.16
C VAL A 49 4.96 3.79 6.49
N TYR A 50 4.82 3.52 7.78
CA TYR A 50 4.47 2.21 8.31
C TYR A 50 2.96 2.05 8.30
N LEU A 51 2.49 0.90 7.85
CA LEU A 51 1.09 0.50 7.90
C LEU A 51 0.95 -0.63 8.93
N PRO A 52 -0.15 -0.69 9.69
CA PRO A 52 -0.45 -1.88 10.49
C PRO A 52 -0.46 -3.11 9.59
N MET A 53 0.05 -4.24 10.10
CA MET A 53 0.03 -5.50 9.35
C MET A 53 -1.42 -5.88 9.02
N PRO A 54 -1.82 -5.90 7.74
CA PRO A 54 -3.16 -6.24 7.38
C PRO A 54 -3.35 -7.76 7.39
N GLU A 55 -4.56 -8.20 7.71
CA GLU A 55 -4.92 -9.61 7.73
C GLU A 55 -4.79 -10.23 6.33
N GLY A 56 -4.33 -11.48 6.26
CA GLY A 56 -4.20 -12.22 5.01
C GLY A 56 -3.14 -11.70 4.04
N LEU A 57 -2.26 -10.78 4.47
CA LEU A 57 -1.16 -10.28 3.62
C LEU A 57 -0.16 -11.40 3.34
N LEU A 58 0.02 -11.71 2.06
CA LEU A 58 0.98 -12.73 1.62
C LEU A 58 2.35 -12.11 1.30
N ARG A 59 2.34 -10.96 0.61
CA ARG A 59 3.57 -10.25 0.25
C ARG A 59 3.29 -8.82 -0.18
N VAL A 60 4.35 -8.01 -0.16
CA VAL A 60 4.40 -6.66 -0.73
C VAL A 60 5.49 -6.64 -1.79
N ARG A 61 5.21 -6.05 -2.95
CA ARG A 61 6.14 -5.99 -4.08
C ARG A 61 5.98 -4.72 -4.88
N THR A 62 7.01 -4.36 -5.65
CA THR A 62 6.85 -3.36 -6.71
C THR A 62 5.96 -3.93 -7.82
N ALA A 63 5.22 -3.05 -8.50
CA ALA A 63 4.28 -3.45 -9.54
C ALA A 63 4.46 -2.64 -10.83
N ARG A 64 3.90 -3.14 -11.93
CA ARG A 64 3.86 -2.39 -13.20
C ARG A 64 2.57 -1.56 -13.35
N LYS A 65 1.48 -1.96 -12.67
CA LYS A 65 0.13 -1.35 -12.74
C LYS A 65 -0.17 -0.44 -11.54
N GLY A 66 0.88 0.06 -10.92
CA GLY A 66 0.98 0.86 -9.70
C GLY A 66 2.46 0.95 -9.36
N ASP A 67 2.84 1.75 -8.38
CA ASP A 67 4.22 1.78 -7.91
C ASP A 67 4.50 0.54 -7.04
N VAL A 68 3.51 0.12 -6.25
CA VAL A 68 3.57 -1.06 -5.38
C VAL A 68 2.26 -1.84 -5.39
N ALA A 69 2.32 -3.11 -4.99
CA ALA A 69 1.19 -4.01 -4.85
C ALA A 69 1.26 -4.80 -3.54
N PHE A 70 0.10 -4.96 -2.92
CA PHE A 70 -0.14 -5.79 -1.74
C PHE A 70 -0.97 -6.98 -2.18
N ASP A 71 -0.38 -8.17 -2.09
CA ASP A 71 -1.05 -9.42 -2.50
C ASP A 71 -1.63 -10.10 -1.23
N PHE A 72 -2.91 -10.45 -1.30
CA PHE A 72 -3.68 -11.06 -0.21
C PHE A 72 -4.13 -12.49 -0.54
N ASP A 73 -4.47 -13.25 0.49
CA ASP A 73 -5.01 -14.61 0.36
C ASP A 73 -6.45 -14.65 -0.20
N SER A 74 -7.23 -13.59 0.06
CA SER A 74 -8.63 -13.43 -0.32
C SER A 74 -8.95 -12.03 -0.85
N ASP A 75 -9.99 -11.96 -1.67
CA ASP A 75 -10.59 -10.71 -2.15
C ASP A 75 -11.18 -9.88 -1.01
N LYS A 76 -11.78 -10.52 -0.01
CA LYS A 76 -12.28 -9.89 1.21
C LYS A 76 -11.18 -9.10 1.92
N ASN A 77 -10.04 -9.72 2.21
CA ASN A 77 -8.92 -9.09 2.90
C ASN A 77 -8.32 -7.93 2.09
N ALA A 78 -8.20 -8.09 0.77
CA ALA A 78 -7.78 -7.00 -0.13
C ALA A 78 -8.75 -5.80 -0.06
N ASN A 79 -10.06 -6.05 -0.09
CA ASN A 79 -11.08 -5.01 -0.01
C ASN A 79 -11.08 -4.30 1.36
N GLU A 80 -10.95 -5.05 2.45
CA GLU A 80 -10.89 -4.49 3.81
C GLU A 80 -9.63 -3.61 3.99
N PHE A 81 -8.47 -4.08 3.54
CA PHE A 81 -7.26 -3.28 3.52
C PHE A 81 -7.45 -1.99 2.71
N ASN A 82 -8.00 -2.10 1.48
CA ASN A 82 -8.20 -0.94 0.63
C ASN A 82 -9.14 0.08 1.29
N LYS A 83 -10.23 -0.37 1.93
CA LYS A 83 -11.10 0.50 2.75
C LYS A 83 -10.35 1.14 3.91
N GLY A 84 -9.48 0.40 4.60
CA GLY A 84 -8.66 0.91 5.70
C GLY A 84 -7.71 2.04 5.29
N ILE A 85 -7.16 1.97 4.07
CA ILE A 85 -6.38 3.07 3.48
C ILE A 85 -7.26 4.11 2.76
N LYS A 86 -8.56 4.16 3.04
CA LYS A 86 -9.56 5.06 2.41
C LYS A 86 -9.63 4.98 0.89
N SER A 87 -9.52 3.78 0.35
CA SER A 87 -9.59 3.51 -1.09
C SER A 87 -8.54 4.27 -1.90
N LEU A 88 -7.38 4.56 -1.31
CA LEU A 88 -6.23 5.12 -2.02
C LEU A 88 -5.62 4.13 -3.02
N GLY A 89 -5.94 2.84 -2.90
CA GLY A 89 -5.50 1.80 -3.80
C GLY A 89 -6.55 1.42 -4.83
N THR A 90 -6.09 0.82 -5.92
CA THR A 90 -6.92 0.24 -6.97
C THR A 90 -6.91 -1.28 -6.86
N ILE A 91 -8.09 -1.89 -6.86
CA ILE A 91 -8.28 -3.32 -7.07
C ILE A 91 -8.84 -3.49 -8.48
N TYR A 92 -8.22 -4.30 -9.31
CA TYR A 92 -8.70 -4.54 -10.67
C TYR A 92 -9.64 -5.75 -10.68
N ALA A 93 -10.84 -5.56 -11.23
CA ALA A 93 -11.74 -6.67 -11.53
C ALA A 93 -11.13 -7.57 -12.60
N SER A 94 -11.31 -8.89 -12.47
CA SER A 94 -10.90 -9.81 -13.53
C SER A 94 -11.97 -9.82 -14.65
N PRO A 95 -11.65 -9.38 -15.89
CA PRO A 95 -12.63 -9.40 -16.99
C PRO A 95 -12.98 -10.82 -17.47
N ARG A 96 -12.29 -11.87 -16.99
CA ARG A 96 -12.48 -13.27 -17.43
C ARG A 96 -12.55 -14.29 -16.28
N GLY A 97 -12.74 -13.86 -15.04
CA GLY A 97 -12.75 -14.75 -13.86
C GLY A 97 -11.36 -15.07 -13.28
N ASP A 98 -11.36 -15.73 -12.12
CA ASP A 98 -10.31 -15.90 -11.10
C ASP A 98 -8.86 -15.95 -11.61
N HIS A 99 -8.23 -14.78 -11.76
CA HIS A 99 -6.79 -14.65 -12.01
C HIS A 99 -6.05 -14.06 -10.80
N GLY A 100 -6.72 -13.98 -9.64
CA GLY A 100 -6.15 -13.44 -8.39
C GLY A 100 -5.98 -11.90 -8.36
N TRP A 101 -6.38 -11.17 -9.41
CA TRP A 101 -6.25 -9.71 -9.49
C TRP A 101 -7.09 -8.98 -8.45
N GLU A 102 -8.22 -9.57 -8.09
CA GLU A 102 -9.15 -9.08 -7.06
C GLU A 102 -8.58 -9.20 -5.64
N ARG A 103 -7.51 -9.99 -5.48
CA ARG A 103 -6.79 -10.18 -4.22
C ARG A 103 -5.55 -9.28 -4.13
N VAL A 104 -5.42 -8.31 -5.03
CA VAL A 104 -4.25 -7.43 -5.08
C VAL A 104 -4.68 -5.96 -5.01
N VAL A 105 -4.13 -5.23 -4.05
CA VAL A 105 -4.31 -3.79 -3.93
C VAL A 105 -3.08 -3.08 -4.48
N TYR A 106 -3.26 -2.33 -5.56
CA TYR A 106 -2.22 -1.54 -6.20
C TYR A 106 -2.25 -0.11 -5.65
N LEU A 107 -1.10 0.39 -5.19
CA LEU A 107 -0.93 1.77 -4.74
C LEU A 107 0.03 2.53 -5.65
N GLY A 108 -0.15 3.84 -5.71
CA GLY A 108 0.62 4.73 -6.58
C GLY A 108 -0.10 4.93 -7.92
N LYS A 109 0.68 5.12 -8.99
CA LYS A 109 0.22 5.55 -10.33
C LYS A 109 -1.25 5.25 -10.65
N GLU A 110 -2.08 6.27 -10.49
CA GLU A 110 -3.30 6.43 -11.28
C GLU A 110 -2.91 6.89 -12.69
N LYS A 111 -3.69 6.48 -13.69
CA LYS A 111 -3.50 6.80 -15.11
C LYS A 111 -3.54 8.29 -15.40
#